data_AF-A0A9X7MYX1-F1
#
_entry.id   AF-A0A9X7MYX1-F1
#
_cell.length_a   1.000
_cell.length_b   1.000
_cell.length_c   1.000
_cell.angle_alpha   90.00
_cell.angle_beta   90.00
_cell.angle_gamma   90.00
#
_symmetry.space_group_name_H-M   'P 1'
#
loop_
_entity.id
_entity.type
_entity.pdbx_description
1 polymer ?
#
loop_
_entity_poly.entity_id
_entity_poly.type
_entity_poly.pdbx_seq_one_letter_code
_entity_poly.pdbx_strand_id
1 'polypeptide(L)'
;MKNLYAFIILILSSTLYAAEFKLEPSFGEMDKISLSNAETEGWNGVISGTLRSRASNRTTTIRNICESEGGWPQLTGVITESTTNEDFLAILCRYNINHSGLGIVGTLFTPKIFQYRDKEIKERPDISEALSGYEGTSENGDESYYFYKDNGILRRKILLTSRNITSDNLSLSRDIAVDLLRRENNAAVASYISSDRITQLIKIAPINSKNASLYNDIAYSLSQAGEKKRAIKLMLDIEKIAPERAPLLLNIADNLWESDPKRAKTYYERYISKMKSMGTERKIPPRVIERTGE
;
A
#
# COMPACT_ATOMS: atom_id res chain seq x y z
N MET A 1 -20.29 -26.72 -63.83
CA MET A 1 -19.82 -26.88 -62.44
C MET A 1 -18.70 -25.88 -62.21
N LYS A 2 -18.97 -24.76 -61.53
CA LYS A 2 -17.97 -23.76 -61.13
C LYS A 2 -17.93 -23.75 -59.61
N ASN A 3 -16.84 -24.28 -59.03
CA ASN A 3 -16.58 -24.21 -57.59
C ASN A 3 -16.03 -22.81 -57.29
N LEU A 4 -16.85 -21.99 -56.62
CA LEU A 4 -16.44 -20.70 -56.09
C LEU A 4 -16.03 -20.92 -54.63
N TYR A 5 -14.72 -20.97 -54.37
CA TYR A 5 -14.19 -21.00 -53.01
C TYR A 5 -14.37 -19.62 -52.38
N ALA A 6 -15.26 -19.52 -51.39
CA ALA A 6 -15.36 -18.34 -50.54
C ALA A 6 -14.19 -18.34 -49.54
N PHE A 7 -13.23 -17.44 -49.72
CA PHE A 7 -12.18 -17.17 -48.75
C PHE A 7 -12.78 -16.31 -47.63
N ILE A 8 -13.11 -16.92 -46.49
CA ILE A 8 -13.47 -16.19 -45.28
C ILE A 8 -12.17 -15.68 -44.68
N ILE A 9 -11.87 -14.39 -44.89
CA ILE A 9 -10.80 -13.69 -44.18
C ILE A 9 -11.30 -13.44 -42.76
N LEU A 10 -10.86 -14.27 -41.82
CA LEU A 10 -11.04 -14.04 -40.39
C LEU A 10 -10.10 -12.90 -39.99
N ILE A 11 -10.60 -11.66 -39.96
CA ILE A 11 -9.86 -10.54 -39.37
C ILE A 11 -9.86 -10.76 -37.86
N LEU A 12 -8.79 -11.37 -37.34
CA LEU A 12 -8.47 -11.34 -35.93
C LEU A 12 -8.18 -9.88 -35.57
N SER A 13 -9.18 -9.15 -35.10
CA SER A 13 -8.98 -7.84 -34.48
C SER A 13 -8.24 -8.07 -33.16
N SER A 14 -6.92 -7.90 -33.17
CA SER A 14 -6.15 -7.75 -31.94
C SER A 14 -6.75 -6.55 -31.20
N THR A 15 -7.28 -6.80 -30.00
CA THR A 15 -7.82 -5.72 -29.17
C THR A 15 -6.66 -4.88 -28.68
N LEU A 16 -6.38 -3.78 -29.38
CA LEU A 16 -5.41 -2.79 -28.94
C LEU A 16 -5.93 -2.18 -27.63
N TYR A 17 -5.35 -2.60 -26.49
CA TYR A 17 -5.66 -1.97 -25.21
C TYR A 17 -5.06 -0.57 -25.24
N ALA A 18 -5.92 0.45 -25.20
CA ALA A 18 -5.54 1.85 -25.05
C ALA A 18 -6.28 2.41 -23.82
N ALA A 19 -5.53 2.88 -22.83
CA ALA A 19 -6.04 3.49 -21.62
C ALA A 19 -5.57 4.94 -21.53
N GLU A 20 -6.39 5.80 -20.94
CA GLU A 20 -6.13 7.23 -20.91
C GLU A 20 -6.35 7.78 -19.50
N PHE A 21 -5.38 8.52 -18.99
CA PHE A 21 -5.37 9.02 -17.62
C PHE A 21 -5.13 10.52 -17.61
N LYS A 22 -5.96 11.22 -16.83
CA LYS A 22 -5.69 12.60 -16.43
C LYS A 22 -4.63 12.59 -15.33
N LEU A 23 -3.67 13.50 -15.43
CA LEU A 23 -2.58 13.62 -14.45
C LEU A 23 -2.96 14.69 -13.42
N GLU A 24 -3.14 14.26 -12.16
CA GLU A 24 -3.47 15.14 -11.04
C GLU A 24 -2.63 14.81 -9.78
N PRO A 25 -1.65 15.67 -9.42
CA PRO A 25 -1.24 16.90 -10.13
C PRO A 25 -0.65 16.63 -11.53
N SER A 26 -0.44 17.68 -12.32
CA SER A 26 0.25 17.56 -13.62
C SER A 26 1.69 17.05 -13.43
N PHE A 27 2.22 16.36 -14.43
CA PHE A 27 3.62 15.94 -14.48
C PHE A 27 4.41 16.91 -15.36
N GLY A 28 5.07 17.89 -14.74
CA GLY A 28 5.59 19.04 -15.45
C GLY A 28 4.49 19.83 -16.14
N GLU A 29 4.65 20.04 -17.44
CA GLU A 29 3.62 20.67 -18.29
C GLU A 29 2.56 19.67 -18.80
N MET A 30 2.70 18.38 -18.52
CA MET A 30 1.83 17.32 -19.04
C MET A 30 0.65 17.09 -18.11
N ASP A 31 -0.57 17.10 -18.64
CA ASP A 31 -1.79 16.91 -17.87
C ASP A 31 -2.54 15.62 -18.22
N LYS A 32 -1.96 14.83 -19.13
CA LYS A 32 -2.57 13.60 -19.65
C LYS A 32 -1.53 12.59 -20.11
N ILE A 33 -1.83 11.31 -19.94
CA ILE A 33 -1.09 10.21 -20.55
C ILE A 33 -2.05 9.23 -21.23
N SER A 34 -1.71 8.83 -22.46
CA SER A 34 -2.37 7.72 -23.17
C SER A 34 -1.41 6.53 -23.20
N LEU A 35 -1.81 5.40 -22.64
CA LEU A 35 -1.05 4.17 -22.57
C LEU A 35 -1.62 3.16 -23.56
N SER A 36 -0.77 2.48 -24.32
CA SER A 36 -1.20 1.45 -25.26
C SER A 36 -0.20 0.30 -25.33
N ASN A 37 -0.70 -0.88 -25.65
CA ASN A 37 0.18 -1.99 -26.05
C ASN A 37 0.87 -1.61 -27.37
N ALA A 38 2.20 -1.69 -27.40
CA ALA A 38 2.98 -1.70 -28.61
C ALA A 38 3.02 -3.15 -29.12
N GLU A 39 2.67 -3.34 -30.39
CA GLU A 39 2.94 -4.61 -31.08
C GLU A 39 4.46 -4.72 -31.26
N THR A 40 5.09 -5.63 -30.52
CA THR A 40 6.47 -6.06 -30.76
C THR A 40 6.44 -7.43 -31.42
N GLU A 41 7.33 -7.69 -32.37
CA GLU A 41 7.49 -9.01 -32.98
C GLU A 41 7.80 -10.05 -31.88
N GLY A 42 6.80 -10.86 -31.49
CA GLY A 42 6.91 -11.86 -30.44
C GLY A 42 5.63 -12.03 -29.61
N TRP A 43 5.67 -12.96 -28.64
CA TRP A 43 4.55 -13.33 -27.76
C TRP A 43 4.34 -12.39 -26.56
N ASN A 44 5.13 -11.32 -26.43
CA ASN A 44 5.17 -10.50 -25.24
C ASN A 44 4.77 -9.06 -25.58
N GLY A 45 3.58 -8.64 -25.15
CA GLY A 45 3.12 -7.26 -25.32
C GLY A 45 3.89 -6.30 -24.41
N VAL A 46 4.28 -5.14 -24.95
CA VAL A 46 4.96 -4.08 -24.21
C VAL A 46 4.03 -2.88 -24.07
N ILE A 47 3.89 -2.31 -22.87
CA ILE A 47 3.09 -1.09 -22.69
C ILE A 47 3.98 0.14 -22.94
N SER A 48 3.54 1.04 -23.81
CA SER A 48 4.16 2.35 -24.04
C SER A 48 3.15 3.48 -23.79
N GLY A 49 3.63 4.70 -23.63
CA GLY A 49 2.82 5.86 -23.27
C GLY A 49 3.13 7.11 -24.08
N THR A 50 2.11 7.92 -24.34
CA THR A 50 2.26 9.27 -24.87
C THR A 50 1.71 10.27 -23.87
N LEU A 51 2.61 11.08 -23.31
CA LEU A 51 2.30 12.25 -22.52
C LEU A 51 1.85 13.39 -23.43
N ARG A 52 0.87 14.17 -22.96
CA ARG A 52 0.33 15.34 -23.68
C ARG A 52 0.17 16.51 -22.73
N SER A 53 0.54 17.70 -23.23
CA SER A 53 0.22 18.98 -22.60
C SER A 53 -0.87 19.68 -23.40
N ARG A 54 -2.03 19.96 -22.78
CA ARG A 54 -3.04 20.80 -23.44
C ARG A 54 -2.59 22.26 -23.60
N ALA A 55 -1.73 22.77 -22.72
CA ALA A 55 -1.32 24.17 -22.73
C ALA A 55 -0.30 24.46 -23.85
N SER A 56 0.69 23.61 -24.04
CA SER A 56 1.73 23.80 -25.07
C SER A 56 1.48 22.99 -26.35
N ASN A 57 0.44 22.14 -26.38
CA ASN A 57 0.21 21.14 -27.42
C ASN A 57 1.42 20.21 -27.67
N ARG A 58 2.32 20.11 -26.68
CA ARG A 58 3.50 19.24 -26.73
C ARG A 58 3.10 17.81 -26.43
N THR A 59 3.73 16.87 -27.12
CA THR A 59 3.62 15.44 -26.85
C THR A 59 5.01 14.86 -26.58
N THR A 60 5.07 13.82 -25.75
CA THR A 60 6.32 13.08 -25.50
C THR A 60 5.99 11.61 -25.32
N THR A 61 6.68 10.74 -26.04
CA THR A 61 6.47 9.29 -25.96
C THR A 61 7.48 8.68 -25.00
N ILE A 62 6.98 7.86 -24.07
CA ILE A 62 7.75 6.98 -23.20
C ILE A 62 7.55 5.56 -23.71
N ARG A 63 8.63 4.88 -24.06
CA ARG A 63 8.58 3.50 -24.58
C ARG A 63 8.90 2.50 -23.48
N ASN A 64 8.50 1.25 -23.69
CA ASN A 64 8.92 0.10 -22.87
C ASN A 64 8.67 0.26 -21.37
N ILE A 65 7.47 0.70 -21.02
CA ILE A 65 7.09 0.98 -19.64
C ILE A 65 6.86 -0.34 -18.90
N CYS A 66 5.92 -1.16 -19.34
CA CYS A 66 5.73 -2.49 -18.77
C CYS A 66 6.22 -3.53 -19.77
N GLU A 67 7.47 -3.99 -19.62
CA GLU A 67 8.04 -5.12 -20.36
C GLU A 67 7.55 -6.44 -19.77
N SER A 68 7.58 -7.54 -20.52
CA SER A 68 7.12 -8.84 -20.01
C SER A 68 8.15 -9.47 -19.07
N GLU A 69 7.75 -9.70 -17.82
CA GLU A 69 8.58 -10.31 -16.76
C GLU A 69 8.09 -11.74 -16.48
N GLY A 70 8.11 -12.62 -17.48
CA GLY A 70 7.59 -13.99 -17.36
C GLY A 70 6.06 -14.10 -17.33
N GLY A 71 5.36 -12.98 -17.58
CA GLY A 71 3.90 -12.90 -17.69
C GLY A 71 3.45 -11.69 -18.50
N TRP A 72 2.14 -11.62 -18.77
CA TRP A 72 1.56 -10.47 -19.48
C TRP A 72 1.47 -9.25 -18.55
N PRO A 73 2.03 -8.09 -18.95
CA PRO A 73 1.92 -6.88 -18.15
C PRO A 73 0.45 -6.44 -18.06
N GLN A 74 0.03 -6.10 -16.85
CA GLN A 74 -1.26 -5.49 -16.58
C GLN A 74 -1.06 -4.10 -15.99
N LEU A 75 -1.71 -3.12 -16.58
CA LEU A 75 -1.74 -1.77 -16.04
C LEU A 75 -2.76 -1.69 -14.91
N THR A 76 -2.32 -1.33 -13.70
CA THR A 76 -3.21 -1.16 -12.54
C THR A 76 -3.50 0.31 -12.23
N GLY A 77 -2.72 1.23 -12.79
CA GLY A 77 -3.01 2.65 -12.68
C GLY A 77 -1.85 3.56 -13.05
N VAL A 78 -2.12 4.85 -12.95
CA VAL A 78 -1.14 5.93 -13.08
C VAL A 78 -1.32 6.85 -11.89
N ILE A 79 -0.21 7.24 -11.28
CA ILE A 79 -0.17 8.19 -10.17
C ILE A 79 0.86 9.28 -10.48
N THR A 80 0.51 10.50 -10.13
CA THR A 80 1.44 11.62 -10.10
C THR A 80 1.58 12.16 -8.70
N GLU A 81 2.73 12.75 -8.43
CA GLU A 81 3.05 13.45 -7.20
C GLU A 81 4.03 14.60 -7.47
N SER A 82 3.91 15.68 -6.72
CA SER A 82 4.72 16.88 -6.93
C SER A 82 5.43 17.32 -5.66
N THR A 83 6.62 17.88 -5.83
CA THR A 83 7.32 18.64 -4.80
C THR A 83 7.52 20.08 -5.27
N THR A 84 8.23 20.89 -4.47
CA THR A 84 8.57 22.27 -4.89
C THR A 84 9.42 22.33 -6.16
N ASN A 85 10.25 21.31 -6.44
CA ASN A 85 11.29 21.38 -7.48
C ASN A 85 11.21 20.29 -8.55
N GLU A 86 10.37 19.28 -8.35
CA GLU A 86 10.31 18.09 -9.20
C GLU A 86 8.93 17.45 -9.10
N ASP A 87 8.49 16.89 -10.23
CA ASP A 87 7.28 16.07 -10.32
C ASP A 87 7.66 14.62 -10.58
N PHE A 88 6.81 13.71 -10.13
CA PHE A 88 6.93 12.28 -10.32
C PHE A 88 5.70 11.74 -11.03
N LEU A 89 5.94 10.85 -11.97
CA LEU A 89 4.95 10.03 -12.64
C LEU A 89 5.27 8.58 -12.36
N ALA A 90 4.31 7.85 -11.83
CA ALA A 90 4.42 6.42 -11.57
C ALA A 90 3.36 5.68 -12.37
N ILE A 91 3.81 4.72 -13.20
CA ILE A 91 2.96 3.87 -14.00
C ILE A 91 3.03 2.47 -13.40
N LEU A 92 1.88 1.95 -12.98
CA LEU A 92 1.82 0.76 -12.13
C LEU A 92 1.66 -0.49 -12.99
N CYS A 93 2.75 -1.26 -13.11
CA CYS A 93 2.76 -2.53 -13.81
C CYS A 93 2.54 -3.69 -12.81
N ARG A 94 1.73 -4.66 -13.20
CA ARG A 94 1.45 -5.89 -12.45
C ARG A 94 1.62 -7.10 -13.36
N TYR A 95 2.21 -8.17 -12.83
CA TYR A 95 2.42 -9.44 -13.53
C TYR A 95 1.93 -10.58 -12.66
N ASN A 96 1.04 -11.40 -13.21
CA ASN A 96 0.66 -12.64 -12.55
C ASN A 96 1.70 -13.71 -12.91
N ILE A 97 2.40 -14.22 -11.89
CA ILE A 97 3.44 -15.22 -12.04
C ILE A 97 2.87 -16.55 -11.60
N ASN A 98 2.98 -17.56 -12.47
CA ASN A 98 2.54 -18.91 -12.17
C ASN A 98 3.53 -19.93 -12.74
N HIS A 99 4.47 -20.33 -11.89
CA HIS A 99 5.35 -21.47 -12.11
C HIS A 99 5.01 -22.54 -11.08
N SER A 100 3.79 -23.09 -11.15
CA SER A 100 3.30 -24.12 -10.22
C SER A 100 4.20 -25.34 -10.11
N GLY A 101 4.92 -25.71 -11.19
CA GLY A 101 5.93 -26.77 -11.17
C GLY A 101 7.15 -26.49 -10.27
N LEU A 102 7.38 -25.22 -9.92
CA LEU A 102 8.41 -24.76 -9.00
C LEU A 102 7.82 -24.22 -7.68
N GLY A 103 6.50 -24.30 -7.46
CA GLY A 103 5.84 -23.75 -6.26
C GLY A 103 5.72 -22.22 -6.21
N ILE A 104 6.13 -21.51 -7.27
CA ILE A 104 6.05 -20.04 -7.34
C ILE A 104 4.70 -19.63 -7.92
N VAL A 105 3.83 -19.06 -7.10
CA VAL A 105 2.55 -18.50 -7.54
C VAL A 105 2.31 -17.19 -6.83
N GLY A 106 2.09 -16.13 -7.60
CA GLY A 106 1.90 -14.82 -7.03
C GLY A 106 1.80 -13.70 -8.04
N THR A 107 2.06 -12.49 -7.55
CA THR A 107 1.95 -11.25 -8.30
C THR A 107 3.20 -10.43 -8.08
N LEU A 108 3.87 -10.07 -9.18
CA LEU A 108 4.95 -9.10 -9.17
C LEU A 108 4.38 -7.70 -9.45
N PHE A 109 4.75 -6.73 -8.63
CA PHE A 109 4.42 -5.32 -8.77
C PHE A 109 5.69 -4.55 -9.15
N THR A 110 5.70 -3.85 -10.28
CA THR A 110 6.84 -3.04 -10.72
C THR A 110 6.38 -1.64 -11.15
N PRO A 111 6.32 -0.66 -10.25
CA PRO A 111 6.01 0.70 -10.65
C PRO A 111 7.16 1.30 -11.46
N LYS A 112 6.88 1.80 -12.67
CA LYS A 112 7.84 2.58 -13.45
C LYS A 112 7.76 4.05 -13.09
N ILE A 113 8.87 4.59 -12.58
CA ILE A 113 8.95 5.95 -12.04
C ILE A 113 9.69 6.85 -13.03
N PHE A 114 9.07 7.96 -13.35
CA PHE A 114 9.66 9.05 -14.12
C PHE A 114 9.66 10.32 -13.29
N GLN A 115 10.71 11.12 -13.45
CA GLN A 115 10.90 12.40 -12.82
C GLN A 115 10.88 13.48 -13.89
N TYR A 116 10.15 14.57 -13.64
CA TYR A 116 10.22 15.77 -14.44
C TYR A 116 10.93 16.85 -13.63
N ARG A 117 12.03 17.35 -14.17
CA ARG A 117 12.83 18.43 -13.56
C ARG A 117 13.58 19.16 -14.66
N ASP A 118 13.66 20.49 -14.53
CA ASP A 118 14.41 21.33 -15.48
C ASP A 118 13.96 21.13 -16.95
N LYS A 119 12.66 20.89 -17.17
CA LYS A 119 12.02 20.58 -18.47
C LYS A 119 12.46 19.27 -19.13
N GLU A 120 13.12 18.40 -18.37
CA GLU A 120 13.52 17.07 -18.81
C GLU A 120 12.73 15.99 -18.07
N ILE A 121 12.38 14.92 -18.80
CA ILE A 121 11.81 13.70 -18.24
C ILE A 121 12.93 12.67 -18.15
N LYS A 122 13.15 12.11 -16.96
CA LYS A 122 14.13 11.06 -16.72
C LYS A 122 13.48 9.88 -16.00
N GLU A 123 13.75 8.67 -16.45
CA GLU A 123 13.38 7.47 -15.69
C GLU A 123 14.22 7.39 -14.39
N ARG A 124 13.60 6.88 -13.33
CA ARG A 124 14.20 6.67 -12.01
C ARG A 124 14.19 5.18 -11.65
N PRO A 125 15.05 4.38 -12.30
CA PRO A 125 15.11 2.94 -12.06
C PRO A 125 15.45 2.61 -10.60
N ASP A 126 16.24 3.46 -9.94
CA ASP A 126 16.59 3.35 -8.52
C ASP A 126 15.35 3.39 -7.61
N ILE A 127 14.38 4.26 -7.92
CA ILE A 127 13.11 4.33 -7.19
C ILE A 127 12.20 3.17 -7.62
N SER A 128 12.11 2.87 -8.92
CA SER A 128 11.32 1.75 -9.42
C SER A 128 11.69 0.42 -8.77
N GLU A 129 12.97 0.11 -8.69
CA GLU A 129 13.47 -1.12 -8.07
C GLU A 129 13.14 -1.15 -6.57
N ALA A 130 13.41 -0.05 -5.85
CA ALA A 130 13.13 0.04 -4.41
C ALA A 130 11.63 -0.07 -4.05
N LEU A 131 10.74 0.20 -5.01
CA LEU A 131 9.29 0.11 -4.85
C LEU A 131 8.67 -1.11 -5.51
N SER A 132 9.48 -1.92 -6.20
CA SER A 132 9.01 -3.18 -6.76
C SER A 132 8.95 -4.24 -5.68
N GLY A 133 8.08 -5.23 -5.86
CA GLY A 133 8.00 -6.33 -4.92
C GLY A 133 7.04 -7.43 -5.37
N TYR A 134 7.19 -8.58 -4.73
CA TYR A 134 6.41 -9.77 -5.01
C TYR A 134 5.45 -10.06 -3.86
N GLU A 135 4.24 -10.49 -4.20
CA GLU A 135 3.28 -11.05 -3.25
C GLU A 135 2.83 -12.42 -3.72
N GLY A 136 2.99 -13.44 -2.88
CA GLY A 136 2.66 -14.82 -3.20
C GLY A 136 3.61 -15.80 -2.53
N THR A 137 3.61 -17.04 -3.01
CA THR A 137 4.46 -18.10 -2.50
C THR A 137 5.75 -18.21 -3.31
N SER A 138 6.85 -18.52 -2.63
CA SER A 138 8.15 -18.87 -3.23
C SER A 138 8.29 -20.38 -3.40
N GLU A 139 9.40 -20.83 -3.99
CA GLU A 139 9.71 -22.26 -4.21
C GLU A 139 9.71 -23.08 -2.92
N ASN A 140 10.14 -22.48 -1.81
CA ASN A 140 10.19 -23.15 -0.51
C ASN A 140 8.85 -23.10 0.25
N GLY A 141 7.82 -22.52 -0.36
CA GLY A 141 6.51 -22.27 0.27
C GLY A 141 6.47 -21.02 1.15
N ASP A 142 7.56 -20.25 1.26
CA ASP A 142 7.56 -19.00 2.01
C ASP A 142 6.63 -17.97 1.35
N GLU A 143 5.79 -17.33 2.16
CA GLU A 143 4.93 -16.24 1.71
C GLU A 143 5.68 -14.91 1.69
N SER A 144 5.51 -14.16 0.60
CA SER A 144 5.97 -12.79 0.44
C SER A 144 4.77 -11.85 0.32
N TYR A 145 4.95 -10.60 0.76
CA TYR A 145 3.89 -9.60 0.76
C TYR A 145 4.35 -8.29 0.13
N TYR A 146 3.45 -7.64 -0.61
CA TYR A 146 3.69 -6.31 -1.17
C TYR A 146 2.84 -5.25 -0.46
N PHE A 147 3.50 -4.23 0.08
CA PHE A 147 2.88 -3.31 1.03
C PHE A 147 2.36 -2.00 0.44
N TYR A 148 2.82 -1.60 -0.75
CA TYR A 148 2.53 -0.29 -1.33
C TYR A 148 1.47 -0.33 -2.43
N LYS A 149 0.37 -1.06 -2.20
CA LYS A 149 -0.74 -1.18 -3.17
C LYS A 149 -1.68 0.02 -3.19
N ASP A 150 -1.81 0.71 -2.06
CA ASP A 150 -2.59 1.94 -1.98
C ASP A 150 -1.84 3.10 -2.62
N ASN A 151 -2.53 3.87 -3.47
CA ASN A 151 -1.94 4.97 -4.22
C ASN A 151 -1.40 6.09 -3.31
N GLY A 152 -2.06 6.37 -2.17
CA GLY A 152 -1.60 7.38 -1.21
C GLY A 152 -0.34 6.94 -0.47
N ILE A 153 -0.27 5.67 -0.08
CA ILE A 153 0.93 5.05 0.49
C ILE A 153 2.09 5.09 -0.52
N LEU A 154 1.84 4.68 -1.77
CA LEU A 154 2.86 4.62 -2.81
C LEU A 154 3.40 6.01 -3.15
N ARG A 155 2.54 7.02 -3.30
CA ARG A 155 2.93 8.44 -3.47
C ARG A 155 3.90 8.91 -2.40
N ARG A 156 3.56 8.68 -1.14
CA ARG A 156 4.42 9.05 0.00
C ARG A 156 5.74 8.29 -0.01
N LYS A 157 5.71 7.02 -0.40
CA LYS A 157 6.91 6.19 -0.49
C LYS A 157 7.84 6.67 -1.62
N ILE A 158 7.31 7.05 -2.79
CA ILE A 158 8.09 7.68 -3.88
C ILE A 158 8.85 8.91 -3.36
N LEU A 159 8.18 9.80 -2.61
CA LEU A 159 8.81 11.01 -2.07
C LEU A 159 9.88 10.73 -1.00
N LEU A 160 9.75 9.65 -0.22
CA LEU A 160 10.78 9.24 0.72
C LEU A 160 11.99 8.67 -0.02
N THR A 161 11.76 7.75 -0.95
CA THR A 161 12.81 7.10 -1.73
C THR A 161 13.56 8.10 -2.60
N SER A 162 12.89 9.12 -3.17
CA SER A 162 13.56 10.16 -3.95
C SER A 162 14.57 10.98 -3.14
N ARG A 163 14.42 11.01 -1.81
CA ARG A 163 15.32 11.65 -0.85
C ARG A 163 16.31 10.66 -0.23
N ASN A 164 16.45 9.46 -0.81
CA ASN A 164 17.25 8.35 -0.29
C ASN A 164 16.82 7.87 1.12
N ILE A 165 15.56 8.10 1.50
CA ILE A 165 14.99 7.60 2.75
C ILE A 165 14.30 6.27 2.46
N THR A 166 14.98 5.17 2.77
CA THR A 166 14.49 3.82 2.51
C THR A 166 13.56 3.29 3.59
N SER A 167 13.68 3.78 4.83
CA SER A 167 12.83 3.38 5.95
C SER A 167 11.49 4.11 5.96
N ASP A 168 10.41 3.38 6.22
CA ASP A 168 9.10 3.99 6.44
C ASP A 168 9.08 4.69 7.81
N ASN A 169 8.61 5.93 7.84
CA ASN A 169 8.40 6.64 9.10
C ASN A 169 7.14 6.14 9.82
N LEU A 170 6.98 6.53 11.08
CA LEU A 170 5.86 6.11 11.93
C LEU A 170 4.47 6.30 11.29
N SER A 171 4.23 7.46 10.65
CA SER A 171 2.94 7.73 10.03
C SER A 171 2.70 6.83 8.81
N LEU A 172 3.71 6.63 7.96
CA LEU A 172 3.59 5.73 6.80
C LEU A 172 3.39 4.28 7.24
N SER A 173 4.15 3.83 8.25
CA SER A 173 3.97 2.48 8.79
C SER A 173 2.59 2.27 9.43
N ARG A 174 2.05 3.28 10.10
CA ARG A 174 0.67 3.24 10.59
C ARG A 174 -0.32 3.06 9.45
N ASP A 175 -0.21 3.88 8.40
CA ASP A 175 -1.16 3.85 7.29
C ASP A 175 -1.07 2.51 6.53
N ILE A 176 0.13 1.96 6.35
CA ILE A 176 0.32 0.61 5.77
C ILE A 176 -0.34 -0.46 6.63
N ALA A 177 -0.13 -0.45 7.95
CA ALA A 177 -0.75 -1.44 8.85
C ALA A 177 -2.28 -1.38 8.83
N VAL A 178 -2.85 -0.18 8.77
CA VAL A 178 -4.31 0.03 8.69
C VAL A 178 -4.83 -0.44 7.34
N ASP A 179 -4.14 -0.14 6.24
CA ASP A 179 -4.56 -0.55 4.91
C ASP A 179 -4.48 -2.08 4.73
N LEU A 180 -3.43 -2.72 5.23
CA LEU A 180 -3.31 -4.19 5.23
C LEU A 180 -4.43 -4.85 6.05
N LEU A 181 -4.75 -4.30 7.23
CA LEU A 181 -5.86 -4.79 8.05
C LEU A 181 -7.20 -4.62 7.33
N ARG A 182 -7.45 -3.46 6.70
CA ARG A 182 -8.67 -3.20 5.93
C ARG A 182 -8.84 -4.17 4.76
N ARG A 183 -7.73 -4.65 4.19
CA ARG A 183 -7.69 -5.69 3.16
C ARG A 183 -7.73 -7.11 3.72
N GLU A 184 -7.97 -7.26 5.02
CA GLU A 184 -8.04 -8.53 5.75
C GLU A 184 -6.77 -9.38 5.63
N ASN A 185 -5.63 -8.75 5.34
CA ASN A 185 -4.35 -9.44 5.18
C ASN A 185 -3.57 -9.47 6.49
N ASN A 186 -4.06 -10.27 7.43
CA ASN A 186 -3.50 -10.39 8.77
C ASN A 186 -2.04 -10.85 8.78
N ALA A 187 -1.67 -11.80 7.91
CA ALA A 187 -0.31 -12.30 7.82
C ALA A 187 0.66 -11.21 7.33
N ALA A 188 0.26 -10.39 6.35
CA ALA A 188 1.04 -9.23 5.93
C ALA A 188 1.15 -8.14 7.01
N VAL A 189 0.11 -7.92 7.83
CA VAL A 189 0.19 -7.02 8.99
C VAL A 189 1.28 -7.51 9.96
N ALA A 190 1.23 -8.78 10.33
CA ALA A 190 2.17 -9.40 11.26
C ALA A 190 3.62 -9.37 10.74
N SER A 191 3.79 -9.63 9.44
CA SER A 191 5.07 -9.56 8.73
C SER A 191 5.62 -8.13 8.63
N TYR A 192 4.79 -7.17 8.19
CA TYR A 192 5.19 -5.77 8.01
C TYR A 192 5.58 -5.12 9.33
N ILE A 193 4.68 -5.15 10.32
CA ILE A 193 4.93 -4.61 11.65
C ILE A 193 5.65 -5.68 12.47
N SER A 194 6.89 -6.02 12.13
CA SER A 194 7.72 -6.97 12.90
C SER A 194 8.21 -6.38 14.23
N SER A 195 8.73 -7.22 15.15
CA SER A 195 9.30 -6.74 16.42
C SER A 195 10.49 -5.80 16.21
N ASP A 196 11.31 -6.08 15.20
CA ASP A 196 12.44 -5.23 14.82
C ASP A 196 11.96 -3.90 14.26
N ARG A 197 10.90 -3.91 13.43
CA ARG A 197 10.31 -2.67 12.93
C ARG A 197 9.73 -1.82 14.07
N ILE A 198 9.02 -2.42 15.03
CA ILE A 198 8.51 -1.68 16.21
C ILE A 198 9.68 -1.02 16.96
N THR A 199 10.76 -1.77 17.19
CA THR A 199 11.97 -1.27 17.87
C THR A 199 12.60 -0.11 17.10
N GLN A 200 12.75 -0.24 15.78
CA GLN A 200 13.27 0.83 14.92
C GLN A 200 12.36 2.07 14.92
N LEU A 201 11.05 1.88 14.82
CA LEU A 201 10.08 2.97 14.86
C LEU A 201 10.18 3.75 16.18
N ILE A 202 10.24 3.06 17.33
CA ILE A 202 10.39 3.70 18.64
C ILE A 202 11.74 4.42 18.76
N LYS A 203 12.82 3.86 18.19
CA LYS A 203 14.13 4.52 18.16
C LYS A 203 14.11 5.84 17.37
N ILE A 204 13.43 5.85 16.22
CA ILE A 204 13.37 7.02 15.33
C ILE A 204 12.35 8.05 15.82
N ALA A 205 11.21 7.60 16.35
CA ALA A 205 10.11 8.44 16.80
C ALA A 205 9.63 8.01 18.20
N PRO A 206 10.39 8.31 19.27
CA PRO A 206 10.05 7.87 20.63
C PRO A 206 8.60 8.16 21.01
N ILE A 207 7.98 7.23 21.72
CA ILE A 207 6.58 7.34 22.14
C ILE A 207 6.42 8.57 23.03
N ASN A 208 5.54 9.47 22.64
CA ASN A 208 5.17 10.68 23.35
C ASN A 208 3.67 10.96 23.16
N SER A 209 3.12 11.94 23.88
CA SER A 209 1.69 12.26 23.81
C SER A 209 1.20 12.67 22.42
N LYS A 210 2.08 13.21 21.55
CA LYS A 210 1.72 13.67 20.19
C LYS A 210 1.60 12.51 19.20
N ASN A 211 2.33 11.41 19.39
CA ASN A 211 2.34 10.26 18.48
C ASN A 211 1.74 8.98 19.07
N ALA A 212 1.31 9.00 20.33
CA ALA A 212 0.65 7.87 21.00
C ALA A 212 -0.56 7.32 20.22
N SER A 213 -1.28 8.17 19.48
CA SER A 213 -2.37 7.73 18.60
C SER A 213 -1.90 6.80 17.50
N LEU A 214 -0.80 7.14 16.82
CA LEU A 214 -0.26 6.35 15.71
C LEU A 214 0.22 4.98 16.19
N TYR A 215 0.91 4.94 17.34
CA TYR A 215 1.32 3.67 17.94
C TYR A 215 0.13 2.82 18.40
N ASN A 216 -0.93 3.45 18.92
CA ASN A 216 -2.13 2.71 19.31
C ASN A 216 -2.83 2.10 18.09
N ASP A 217 -2.87 2.80 16.96
CA ASP A 217 -3.42 2.28 15.71
C ASP A 217 -2.59 1.08 15.20
N ILE A 218 -1.25 1.17 15.25
CA ILE A 218 -0.36 0.04 14.92
C ILE A 218 -0.59 -1.15 15.85
N ALA A 219 -0.69 -0.91 17.16
CA ALA A 219 -0.94 -1.97 18.13
C ALA A 219 -2.32 -2.60 17.94
N TYR A 220 -3.33 -1.80 17.57
CA TYR A 220 -4.65 -2.29 17.21
C TYR A 220 -4.58 -3.19 15.97
N SER A 221 -3.91 -2.77 14.90
CA SER A 221 -3.72 -3.62 13.71
C SER A 221 -3.05 -4.95 14.02
N LEU A 222 -1.99 -4.95 14.85
CA LEU A 222 -1.36 -6.19 15.33
C LEU A 222 -2.34 -7.09 16.09
N SER A 223 -3.11 -6.51 17.00
CA SER A 223 -4.10 -7.24 17.79
C SER A 223 -5.14 -7.94 16.89
N GLN A 224 -5.67 -7.21 15.91
CA GLN A 224 -6.65 -7.76 14.96
C GLN A 224 -6.04 -8.82 14.05
N ALA A 225 -4.74 -8.72 13.76
CA ALA A 225 -3.99 -9.75 13.03
C ALA A 225 -3.64 -11.00 13.86
N GLY A 226 -4.08 -11.09 15.13
CA GLY A 226 -3.81 -12.22 16.02
C GLY A 226 -2.54 -12.08 16.87
N GLU A 227 -1.75 -11.02 16.66
CA GLU A 227 -0.47 -10.76 17.36
C GLU A 227 -0.67 -10.16 18.76
N LYS A 228 -1.64 -10.68 19.53
CA LYS A 228 -2.12 -10.11 20.81
C LYS A 228 -0.99 -9.81 21.80
N LYS A 229 -0.03 -10.72 21.96
CA LYS A 229 1.11 -10.55 22.90
C LYS A 229 1.97 -9.33 22.56
N ARG A 230 2.26 -9.12 21.27
CA ARG A 230 3.08 -8.00 20.79
C ARG A 230 2.28 -6.69 20.82
N ALA A 231 1.01 -6.76 20.46
CA ALA A 231 0.07 -5.64 20.58
C ALA A 231 -0.02 -5.13 22.03
N ILE A 232 -0.29 -6.01 23.00
CA ILE A 232 -0.37 -5.65 24.42
C ILE A 232 0.94 -5.02 24.90
N LYS A 233 2.09 -5.60 24.55
CA LYS A 233 3.40 -5.03 24.95
C LYS A 233 3.53 -3.58 24.49
N LEU A 234 3.22 -3.31 23.22
CA LEU A 234 3.26 -1.96 22.67
C LEU A 234 2.23 -1.04 23.35
N MET A 235 1.00 -1.51 23.59
CA MET A 235 -0.04 -0.73 24.28
C MET A 235 0.37 -0.33 25.70
N LEU A 236 1.01 -1.22 26.46
CA LEU A 236 1.50 -0.92 27.81
C LEU A 236 2.66 0.08 27.81
N ASP A 237 3.48 0.09 26.76
CA ASP A 237 4.51 1.14 26.61
C ASP A 237 3.88 2.50 26.28
N ILE A 238 2.79 2.53 25.50
CA ILE A 238 2.01 3.76 25.27
C ILE A 238 1.33 4.23 26.56
N GLU A 239 0.78 3.31 27.35
CA GLU A 239 0.05 3.64 28.59
C GLU A 239 0.90 4.44 29.57
N LYS A 240 2.20 4.12 29.70
CA LYS A 240 3.14 4.86 30.56
C LYS A 240 3.21 6.35 30.23
N ILE A 241 2.89 6.72 28.99
CA ILE A 241 2.99 8.08 28.44
C ILE A 241 1.62 8.74 28.32
N ALA A 242 0.60 7.98 27.94
CA ALA A 242 -0.75 8.46 27.68
C ALA A 242 -1.81 7.60 28.41
N PRO A 243 -1.79 7.54 29.75
CA PRO A 243 -2.60 6.59 30.53
C PRO A 243 -4.10 6.81 30.40
N GLU A 244 -4.52 8.04 30.10
CA GLU A 244 -5.94 8.43 30.03
C GLU A 244 -6.51 8.42 28.60
N ARG A 245 -5.80 7.83 27.64
CA ARG A 245 -6.27 7.75 26.25
C ARG A 245 -7.38 6.70 26.14
N ALA A 246 -8.63 7.15 26.02
CA ALA A 246 -9.79 6.25 25.95
C ALA A 246 -9.67 5.12 24.90
N PRO A 247 -9.27 5.36 23.63
CA PRO A 247 -9.07 4.27 22.67
C PRO A 247 -8.00 3.24 23.10
N LEU A 248 -6.96 3.66 23.81
CA LEU A 248 -5.91 2.77 24.30
C LEU A 248 -6.44 1.89 25.44
N LEU A 249 -7.16 2.47 26.40
CA LEU A 249 -7.78 1.73 27.50
C LEU A 249 -8.70 0.63 26.98
N LEU A 250 -9.56 0.97 26.01
CA LEU A 250 -10.46 0.02 25.38
C LEU A 250 -9.70 -1.10 24.67
N ASN A 251 -8.67 -0.75 23.90
CA ASN A 251 -7.86 -1.73 23.16
C ASN A 251 -7.11 -2.68 24.11
N ILE A 252 -6.55 -2.18 25.22
CA ILE A 252 -5.91 -3.02 26.22
C ILE A 252 -6.93 -3.97 26.85
N ALA A 253 -8.10 -3.47 27.24
CA ALA A 253 -9.16 -4.28 27.83
C ALA A 253 -9.63 -5.39 26.89
N ASP A 254 -9.90 -5.06 25.63
CA ASP A 254 -10.34 -6.02 24.61
C ASP A 254 -9.29 -7.12 24.38
N ASN A 255 -8.00 -6.78 24.39
CA ASN A 255 -6.92 -7.75 24.23
C ASN A 255 -6.69 -8.64 25.45
N LEU A 256 -6.93 -8.10 26.66
CA LEU A 256 -6.76 -8.84 27.90
C LEU A 256 -7.97 -9.70 28.26
N TRP A 257 -9.15 -9.45 27.69
CA TRP A 257 -10.40 -10.05 28.15
C TRP A 257 -10.37 -11.57 28.28
N GLU A 258 -9.80 -12.27 27.30
CA GLU A 258 -9.73 -13.74 27.31
C GLU A 258 -8.63 -14.27 28.25
N SER A 259 -7.51 -13.56 28.36
CA SER A 259 -6.32 -14.05 29.08
C SER A 259 -6.26 -13.61 30.55
N ASP A 260 -6.80 -12.43 30.86
CA ASP A 260 -6.83 -11.82 32.19
C ASP A 260 -8.08 -10.93 32.33
N PRO A 261 -9.27 -11.54 32.53
CA PRO A 261 -10.54 -10.81 32.64
C PRO A 261 -10.54 -9.81 33.79
N LYS A 262 -9.83 -10.10 34.89
CA LYS A 262 -9.77 -9.21 36.07
C LYS A 262 -9.09 -7.90 35.70
N ARG A 263 -7.93 -7.98 35.05
CA ARG A 263 -7.21 -6.79 34.60
C ARG A 263 -7.96 -6.09 33.46
N ALA A 264 -8.55 -6.84 32.53
CA ALA A 264 -9.39 -6.27 31.47
C ALA A 264 -10.55 -5.44 32.04
N LYS A 265 -11.24 -5.95 33.07
CA LYS A 265 -12.31 -5.22 33.77
C LYS A 265 -11.83 -3.89 34.33
N THR A 266 -10.65 -3.85 34.95
CA THR A 266 -10.05 -2.59 35.45
C THR A 266 -9.86 -1.56 34.33
N TYR A 267 -9.41 -1.98 33.14
CA TYR A 267 -9.27 -1.08 32.00
C TYR A 267 -10.63 -0.64 31.43
N TYR A 268 -11.64 -1.52 31.40
CA TYR A 268 -13.00 -1.13 31.02
C TYR A 268 -13.60 -0.09 31.95
N GLU A 269 -13.46 -0.24 33.27
CA GLU A 269 -13.95 0.73 34.25
C GLU A 269 -13.29 2.11 34.08
N ARG A 270 -11.97 2.12 33.82
CA ARG A 270 -11.23 3.35 33.49
C ARG A 270 -11.72 3.96 32.18
N TYR A 271 -11.97 3.14 31.16
CA TYR A 271 -12.53 3.59 29.89
C TYR A 271 -13.92 4.21 30.08
N ILE A 272 -14.82 3.55 30.80
CA ILE A 272 -16.16 4.07 31.10
C ILE A 272 -16.07 5.41 31.82
N SER A 273 -15.27 5.49 32.88
CA SER A 273 -15.02 6.73 33.64
C SER A 273 -14.53 7.85 32.73
N LYS A 274 -13.61 7.53 31.80
CA LYS A 274 -13.11 8.49 30.83
C LYS A 274 -14.19 8.97 29.86
N MET A 275 -14.97 8.06 29.31
CA MET A 275 -16.07 8.39 28.39
C MET A 275 -17.15 9.25 29.05
N LYS A 276 -17.47 8.98 30.33
CA LYS A 276 -18.36 9.79 31.18
C LYS A 276 -17.81 11.20 31.39
N SER A 277 -16.54 11.33 31.76
CA SER A 277 -15.89 12.64 31.95
C SER A 277 -15.89 13.52 30.69
N MET A 278 -15.99 12.89 29.51
CA MET A 278 -16.03 13.57 28.20
C MET A 278 -17.47 13.85 27.71
N GLY A 279 -18.51 13.42 28.44
CA GLY A 279 -19.91 13.52 27.99
C GLY A 279 -20.19 12.69 26.73
N THR A 280 -19.50 11.56 26.59
CA THR A 280 -19.57 10.69 25.40
C THR A 280 -20.03 9.27 25.72
N GLU A 281 -20.77 9.09 26.80
CA GLU A 281 -21.29 7.81 27.32
C GLU A 281 -22.01 7.00 26.25
N ARG A 282 -22.77 7.67 25.38
CA ARG A 282 -23.48 7.04 24.24
C ARG A 282 -22.57 6.30 23.25
N LYS A 283 -21.24 6.52 23.30
CA LYS A 283 -20.25 5.85 22.46
C LYS A 283 -19.59 4.64 23.16
N ILE A 284 -19.96 4.34 24.40
CA ILE A 284 -19.47 3.14 25.10
C ILE A 284 -20.04 1.90 24.39
N PRO A 285 -19.20 0.96 23.90
CA PRO A 285 -19.69 -0.24 23.25
C PRO A 285 -20.48 -1.14 24.21
N PRO A 286 -21.56 -1.81 23.78
CA PRO A 286 -22.36 -2.69 24.64
C PRO A 286 -21.55 -3.75 25.37
N ARG A 287 -20.56 -4.36 24.69
CA ARG A 287 -19.64 -5.35 25.29
C ARG A 287 -18.92 -4.84 26.54
N VAL A 288 -18.69 -3.53 26.66
CA VAL A 288 -18.01 -2.94 27.81
C VAL A 288 -18.92 -3.02 29.03
N ILE A 289 -20.18 -2.62 28.86
CA ILE A 289 -21.22 -2.65 29.89
C ILE A 289 -21.47 -4.08 30.37
N GLU A 290 -21.62 -5.03 29.43
CA GLU A 290 -21.78 -6.46 29.74
C GLU A 290 -20.61 -7.02 30.56
N ARG A 291 -19.38 -6.62 30.23
CA ARG A 291 -18.15 -7.12 30.87
C ARG A 291 -17.87 -6.48 32.23
N THR A 292 -18.42 -5.30 32.50
CA THR A 292 -18.27 -4.62 33.80
C THR A 292 -19.45 -4.84 34.74
N GLY A 293 -20.65 -5.13 34.19
CA GLY A 293 -21.90 -5.19 34.93
C GLY A 293 -22.46 -3.81 35.29
N GLU A 294 -22.15 -2.79 34.48
CA GLU A 294 -22.71 -1.42 34.61
C GLU A 294 -24.08 -1.29 33.92
#